data_AF-A0A1F6Y6E0-F1
#
_entry.id   AF-A0A1F6Y6E0-F1
#
_cell.length_a   1.000
_cell.length_b   1.000
_cell.length_c   1.000
_cell.angle_alpha   90.00
_cell.angle_beta   90.00
_cell.angle_gamma   90.00
#
_symmetry.space_group_name_H-M   'P 1'
#
loop_
_entity.id
_entity.type
_entity.pdbx_description
1 polymer ?
#
loop_
_entity_poly.entity_id
_entity_poly.type
_entity_poly.pdbx_seq_one_letter_code
_entity_poly.pdbx_strand_id
1 'polypeptide(L)' 'MSKKKENLRELSQDELSKKLVALREDLRVIRFKTEGAKSKNVKESLALRKNIARVLTAINQK' A
#
# COMPACT_ATOMS: atom_id res chain seq x y z
N MET A 1 14.65 12.40 1.18
CA MET A 1 14.51 11.37 2.23
C MET A 1 14.23 10.02 1.60
N SER A 2 15.29 9.22 1.49
CA SER A 2 15.32 7.88 0.89
C SER A 2 14.38 6.94 1.64
N LYS A 3 13.20 6.62 1.08
CA LYS A 3 12.31 5.59 1.66
C LYS A 3 12.78 4.24 1.15
N LYS A 4 13.28 3.43 2.10
CA LYS A 4 13.64 2.01 1.98
C LYS A 4 12.79 1.32 0.90
N LYS A 5 13.46 0.83 -0.15
CA LYS A 5 12.94 -0.27 -0.95
C LYS A 5 12.86 -1.45 0.01
N GLU A 6 11.75 -1.64 0.71
CA GLU A 6 11.50 -2.91 1.38
C GLU A 6 11.60 -3.98 0.29
N ASN A 7 12.50 -4.94 0.49
CA ASN A 7 12.76 -6.03 -0.45
C ASN A 7 11.52 -6.91 -0.54
N LEU A 8 10.53 -6.49 -1.33
CA LEU A 8 9.30 -7.22 -1.63
C LEU A 8 9.57 -8.61 -2.24
N ARG A 9 10.82 -8.84 -2.70
CA ARG A 9 11.30 -10.11 -3.25
C ARG A 9 11.66 -11.15 -2.19
N GLU A 10 12.00 -10.75 -0.97
CA GLU A 10 12.42 -11.65 0.12
C GLU A 10 11.23 -12.14 0.96
N LEU A 11 10.08 -11.48 0.88
CA LEU A 11 8.88 -11.85 1.66
C LEU A 11 8.20 -13.10 1.11
N SER A 12 7.70 -13.95 2.00
CA SER A 12 6.89 -15.12 1.63
C SER A 12 5.58 -14.69 0.97
N GLN A 13 4.98 -15.56 0.15
CA GLN A 13 3.71 -15.27 -0.54
C GLN A 13 2.59 -14.95 0.45
N ASP A 14 2.61 -15.59 1.63
CA ASP A 14 1.69 -15.35 2.74
C ASP A 14 1.90 -14.00 3.44
N GLU A 15 3.13 -13.50 3.46
CA GLU A 15 3.43 -12.19 4.04
C GLU A 15 3.05 -11.07 3.07
N LEU A 16 3.22 -11.31 1.77
CA LEU A 16 2.77 -10.41 0.70
C LEU A 16 1.25 -10.27 0.70
N SER A 17 0.51 -11.37 0.89
CA SER A 17 -0.96 -11.33 0.97
C SER A 17 -1.44 -10.58 2.22
N LYS A 18 -0.82 -10.79 3.39
CA LYS A 18 -1.11 -10.01 4.61
C LYS A 18 -0.83 -8.52 4.43
N LYS A 19 0.32 -8.16 3.84
CA LYS A 19 0.65 -6.76 3.52
C LYS A 19 -0.37 -6.15 2.55
N LEU A 20 -0.85 -6.92 1.58
CA LEU A 20 -1.85 -6.47 0.61
C LEU A 20 -3.18 -6.14 1.28
N VAL A 21 -3.65 -6.97 2.21
CA VAL A 21 -4.88 -6.71 2.98
C VAL A 21 -4.74 -5.43 3.81
N ALA A 22 -3.62 -5.28 4.53
CA ALA A 22 -3.36 -4.08 5.34
C ALA A 22 -3.36 -2.79 4.48
N LEU A 23 -2.66 -2.80 3.34
CA LEU A 23 -2.61 -1.64 2.44
C LEU A 23 -3.98 -1.29 1.82
N ARG A 24 -4.84 -2.29 1.58
CA ARG A 24 -6.21 -2.05 1.10
C ARG A 24 -7.08 -1.41 2.18
N GLU A 25 -6.94 -1.85 3.43
CA GLU A 25 -7.67 -1.25 4.56
C GLU A 25 -7.21 0.18 4.83
N ASP A 26 -5.91 0.45 4.77
CA ASP A 26 -5.37 1.82 4.85
C ASP A 26 -5.95 2.73 3.76
N LEU A 27 -6.08 2.22 2.53
CA LEU A 27 -6.70 2.95 1.43
C LEU A 27 -8.18 3.25 1.73
N ARG A 28 -8.92 2.29 2.27
CA ARG A 28 -10.32 2.47 2.70
C ARG A 28 -10.41 3.56 3.78
N VAL A 29 -9.62 3.47 4.84
CA VAL A 29 -9.59 4.46 5.92
C VAL A 29 -9.26 5.85 5.39
N ILE A 30 -8.31 5.98 4.46
CA ILE A 30 -7.97 7.26 3.85
C ILE A 30 -9.14 7.81 3.02
N ARG A 31 -9.85 6.97 2.24
CA ARG A 31 -11.05 7.42 1.50
C ARG A 31 -12.11 8.00 2.44
N PHE A 32 -12.42 7.28 3.53
CA PHE A 32 -13.37 7.78 4.54
C PHE A 32 -12.88 9.08 5.21
N LYS A 33 -11.59 9.17 5.54
CA LYS A 33 -11.00 10.39 6.13
C LYS A 33 -11.00 11.58 5.17
N THR A 34 -10.85 11.35 3.86
CA THR A 34 -10.90 12.40 2.85
C THR A 34 -12.32 12.91 2.61
N GLU A 35 -13.31 12.01 2.64
CA GLU A 35 -14.72 12.36 2.46
C GLU A 35 -15.24 13.24 3.61
N GLY A 36 -14.80 12.97 4.84
CA GLY A 36 -15.08 13.81 6.00
C GLY A 36 -14.22 15.08 6.12
N ALA A 37 -13.48 15.47 5.07
CA ALA A 37 -12.56 16.62 5.03
C ALA A 37 -11.50 16.68 6.16
N LYS A 38 -11.31 15.60 6.92
CA LYS A 38 -10.37 15.51 8.05
C LYS A 38 -8.92 15.36 7.61
N SER A 39 -8.67 14.83 6.41
CA SER A 39 -7.32 14.71 5.84
C SER A 39 -7.16 15.54 4.58
N LYS A 40 -6.26 16.52 4.62
CA LYS A 40 -5.86 17.34 3.46
C LYS A 40 -4.78 16.67 2.58
N ASN A 41 -4.31 15.47 2.94
CA ASN A 41 -3.13 14.88 2.32
C ASN A 41 -3.49 14.01 1.10
N VAL A 42 -3.82 14.66 -0.03
CA VAL A 42 -4.24 14.02 -1.29
C VAL A 42 -3.19 13.01 -1.83
N LYS A 43 -1.91 13.26 -1.56
CA LYS A 43 -0.78 12.46 -2.05
C LYS A 43 -0.64 11.09 -1.38
N GLU A 44 -1.22 10.89 -0.18
CA GLU A 44 -1.14 9.61 0.54
C GLU A 44 -1.88 8.51 -0.22
N SER A 45 -3.07 8.81 -0.77
CA SER A 45 -3.85 7.87 -1.57
C SER A 45 -3.11 7.38 -2.82
N LEU A 46 -2.31 8.24 -3.44
CA LEU A 46 -1.52 7.92 -4.62
C LEU A 46 -0.33 7.04 -4.25
N ALA A 47 0.35 7.34 -3.14
CA ALA A 47 1.47 6.53 -2.66
C ALA A 47 1.03 5.12 -2.28
N LEU A 48 -0.10 4.97 -1.58
CA LEU A 48 -0.68 3.68 -1.22
C LEU A 48 -1.06 2.84 -2.44
N ARG A 49 -1.70 3.44 -3.44
CA ARG A 49 -2.02 2.76 -4.71
C ARG A 49 -0.76 2.21 -5.40
N LYS A 50 0.33 2.99 -5.43
CA LYS A 50 1.61 2.55 -5.99
C LYS A 50 2.24 1.43 -5.17
N ASN A 51 2.10 1.43 -3.85
CA ASN A 51 2.59 0.35 -3.00
C ASN A 51 1.81 -0.96 -3.22
N ILE A 52 0.48 -0.89 -3.31
CA ILE A 52 -0.37 -2.06 -3.65
C ILE A 52 0.04 -2.64 -5.01
N ALA A 53 0.23 -1.78 -6.02
CA ALA A 53 0.66 -2.22 -7.35
C ALA A 53 2.01 -2.96 -7.28
N ARG A 54 2.99 -2.44 -6.54
CA ARG A 54 4.30 -3.12 -6.36
C ARG A 54 4.18 -4.46 -5.66
N VAL A 55 3.32 -4.59 -4.65
CA VAL A 55 3.06 -5.87 -3.96
C VAL A 55 2.43 -6.86 -4.92
N LEU A 56 1.43 -6.46 -5.71
CA LEU A 56 0.82 -7.31 -6.74
C LEU A 56 1.83 -7.74 -7.81
N THR A 57 2.70 -6.83 -8.26
CA THR A 57 3.77 -7.17 -9.20
C THR A 57 4.76 -8.17 -8.60
N ALA A 58 5.11 -8.03 -7.33
CA ALA A 58 5.99 -8.97 -6.63
C ALA A 58 5.36 -10.36 -6.47
N ILE A 59 4.05 -10.43 -6.23
CA ILE A 59 3.29 -11.69 -6.19
C ILE A 59 3.29 -12.36 -7.57
N ASN A 60 3.10 -11.60 -8.65
CA ASN A 60 3.03 -12.13 -10.02
C ASN A 60 4.40 -12.49 -10.63
N GLN A 61 5.50 -11.96 -10.08
CA GLN A 61 6.87 -12.29 -10.50
C GLN A 61 7.46 -13.51 -9.78
N LYS A 62 6.76 -14.03 -8.76
CA LYS A 62 7.07 -15.30 -8.11
C LYS A 62 6.36 -16.44 -8.84
#